data_AF-A0A6I5NGE9-F1
#
_entry.id   AF-A0A6I5NGE9-F1
#
_cell.length_a   1.000
_cell.length_b   1.000
_cell.length_c   1.000
_cell.angle_alpha   90.00
_cell.angle_beta   90.00
_cell.angle_gamma   90.00
#
_symmetry.space_group_name_H-M   'P 1'
#
loop_
_entity.id
_entity.type
_entity.pdbx_description
1 polymer ?
#
loop_
_entity_poly.entity_id
_entity_poly.type
_entity_poly.pdbx_seq_one_letter_code
_entity_poly.pdbx_strand_id
1 'polypeptide(L)'
;VGSQWQRYITPDVYAYVRLYGECTCFVVVNRGDAVTLESLATDLPDGEHTCILTRRKLKVQAGYLQDLKLDTHEAVVLSHVGSRAAGKVIVRAQLNGVNTQPGERIALIGNCPELGGWDIAKAYPLEYINANTWFAEIPFEESIGKIISYKYVMLREGQSPIRENLVARHWLVVDTGTVKWRDVWA
;
A
#
# COMPACT_ATOMS: atom_id res chain seq x y z
N VAL A 1 -7.76 -0.26 1.53
CA VAL A 1 -6.78 -1.23 2.08
C VAL A 1 -5.46 -0.51 2.18
N GLY A 2 -4.56 -0.95 3.05
CA GLY A 2 -3.25 -0.33 3.20
C GLY A 2 -2.44 -1.11 4.22
N SER A 3 -1.15 -1.25 3.94
CA SER A 3 -0.17 -1.89 4.80
C SER A 3 -0.12 -1.23 6.17
N GLN A 4 0.35 -1.96 7.19
CA GLN A 4 0.58 -1.41 8.51
C GLN A 4 2.02 -1.68 8.94
N TRP A 5 2.71 -0.64 9.40
CA TRP A 5 4.09 -0.73 9.88
C TRP A 5 4.22 -0.08 11.25
N GLN A 6 4.83 -0.78 12.20
CA GLN A 6 5.17 -0.22 13.50
C GLN A 6 6.32 0.77 13.33
N ARG A 7 6.19 1.94 13.97
CA ARG A 7 7.24 2.96 14.04
C ARG A 7 7.82 3.13 15.43
N TYR A 8 7.03 2.90 16.46
CA TYR A 8 7.49 2.99 17.84
C TYR A 8 6.61 2.16 18.77
N ILE A 9 7.21 1.54 19.78
CA ILE A 9 6.47 0.81 20.82
C ILE A 9 7.19 0.87 22.17
N THR A 10 6.42 1.17 23.21
CA THR A 10 6.75 1.00 24.62
C THR A 10 5.54 0.37 25.32
N PRO A 11 5.57 0.10 26.64
CA PRO A 11 4.37 -0.33 27.34
C PRO A 11 3.19 0.63 27.16
N ASP A 12 3.44 1.94 27.12
CA ASP A 12 2.40 2.97 27.14
C ASP A 12 2.20 3.71 25.81
N VAL A 13 3.17 3.65 24.89
CA VAL A 13 3.10 4.38 23.62
C VAL A 13 3.18 3.41 22.45
N TYR A 14 2.26 3.54 21.50
CA TYR A 14 2.31 2.82 20.23
C TYR A 14 2.15 3.79 19.07
N ALA A 15 3.10 3.77 18.14
CA ALA A 15 3.04 4.51 16.88
C ALA A 15 3.13 3.56 15.69
N TYR A 16 2.24 3.76 14.72
CA TYR A 16 2.21 3.00 13.49
C TYR A 16 1.82 3.89 12.31
N VAL A 17 2.17 3.42 11.12
CA VAL A 17 1.76 4.03 9.86
C VAL A 17 0.92 3.06 9.05
N ARG A 18 -0.05 3.61 8.33
CA ARG A 18 -0.81 2.93 7.28
C ARG A 18 -0.44 3.54 5.93
N LEU A 19 0.02 2.71 5.00
CA LEU A 19 0.45 3.14 3.67
C LEU A 19 -0.38 2.44 2.60
N TYR A 20 -0.81 3.20 1.60
CA TYR A 20 -1.41 2.67 0.38
C TYR A 20 -1.22 3.65 -0.78
N GLY A 21 -0.50 3.25 -1.82
CA GLY A 21 -0.03 4.15 -2.87
C GLY A 21 0.69 5.35 -2.26
N GLU A 22 0.30 6.55 -2.70
CA GLU A 22 0.82 7.81 -2.15
C GLU A 22 0.02 8.32 -0.93
N CYS A 23 -0.91 7.53 -0.40
CA CYS A 23 -1.66 7.88 0.81
C CYS A 23 -0.97 7.32 2.06
N THR A 24 -0.78 8.19 3.05
CA THR A 24 -0.17 7.86 4.34
C THR A 24 -1.11 8.28 5.48
N CYS A 25 -1.27 7.42 6.48
CA CYS A 25 -1.91 7.76 7.74
C CYS A 25 -1.01 7.34 8.90
N PHE A 26 -0.46 8.31 9.61
CA PHE A 26 0.37 8.11 10.78
C PHE A 26 -0.47 8.28 12.05
N VAL A 27 -0.31 7.35 12.98
CA VAL A 27 -1.03 7.34 14.26
C VAL A 27 -0.03 7.10 15.38
N VAL A 28 -0.14 7.87 16.45
CA VAL A 28 0.51 7.58 17.73
C VAL A 28 -0.48 7.75 18.87
N VAL A 29 -0.47 6.80 19.79
CA VAL A 29 -1.34 6.78 20.96
C VAL A 29 -0.48 6.60 22.20
N ASN A 30 -0.72 7.44 23.21
CA ASN A 30 -0.21 7.29 24.56
C ASN A 30 -1.35 6.80 25.46
N ARG A 31 -1.17 5.69 26.16
CA ARG A 31 -2.12 5.18 27.17
C ARG A 31 -1.64 5.39 28.62
N GLY A 32 -0.49 6.02 28.82
CA GLY A 32 0.07 6.33 30.13
C GLY A 32 0.07 7.84 30.41
N ASP A 33 0.98 8.26 31.28
CA ASP A 33 1.23 9.66 31.62
C ASP A 33 1.86 10.46 30.47
N ALA A 34 1.84 11.79 30.60
CA ALA A 34 2.43 12.68 29.60
C ALA A 34 3.92 12.35 29.32
N VAL A 35 4.29 12.33 28.05
CA VAL A 35 5.62 11.92 27.57
C VAL A 35 6.06 12.78 26.39
N THR A 36 7.37 12.91 26.20
CA THR A 36 7.95 13.53 24.99
C THR A 36 8.74 12.49 24.22
N LEU A 37 8.46 12.38 22.92
CA LEU A 37 9.20 11.52 21.99
C LEU A 37 10.17 12.39 21.20
N GLU A 38 11.48 12.22 21.44
CA GLU A 38 12.53 13.06 20.83
C GLU A 38 12.51 13.01 19.31
N SER A 39 12.39 11.80 18.73
CA SER A 39 12.36 11.61 17.28
C SER A 39 11.47 10.43 16.91
N LEU A 40 10.56 10.64 15.96
CA LEU A 40 9.59 9.63 15.54
C LEU A 40 9.38 9.64 14.03
N ALA A 41 9.70 8.53 13.37
CA ALA A 41 9.48 8.34 11.93
C ALA A 41 7.99 8.22 11.59
N THR A 42 7.57 8.87 10.49
CA THR A 42 6.14 8.98 10.13
C THR A 42 5.75 8.53 8.73
N ASP A 43 6.71 8.48 7.78
CA ASP A 43 6.48 8.30 6.33
C ASP A 43 5.53 9.32 5.69
N LEU A 44 5.26 10.42 6.39
CA LEU A 44 4.57 11.56 5.81
C LEU A 44 5.56 12.40 5.01
N PRO A 45 5.09 13.10 3.96
CA PRO A 45 5.90 14.08 3.28
C PRO A 45 6.27 15.22 4.25
N ASP A 46 7.42 15.84 4.02
CA ASP A 46 7.87 16.98 4.79
C ASP A 46 6.89 18.15 4.70
N GLY A 47 6.68 18.85 5.81
CA GLY A 47 5.74 19.95 5.90
C GLY A 47 4.95 20.01 7.20
N GLU A 48 4.02 20.96 7.27
CA GLU A 48 3.08 21.08 8.38
C GLU A 48 1.86 20.17 8.15
N HIS A 49 1.56 19.35 9.14
CA HIS A 49 0.39 18.47 9.16
C HIS A 49 -0.49 18.83 10.35
N THR A 50 -1.80 18.89 10.12
CA THR A 50 -2.76 19.16 11.20
C THR A 50 -3.29 17.86 11.76
N CYS A 51 -3.17 17.66 13.06
CA CYS A 51 -3.77 16.52 13.75
C CYS A 51 -5.29 16.56 13.60
N ILE A 52 -5.87 15.46 13.12
CA ILE A 52 -7.31 15.34 12.88
C ILE A 52 -8.08 15.41 14.20
N LEU A 53 -7.52 14.86 15.28
CA LEU A 53 -8.16 14.78 16.59
C LEU A 53 -7.95 16.06 17.41
N THR A 54 -6.69 16.50 17.55
CA THR A 54 -6.31 17.56 18.50
C THR A 54 -6.19 18.93 17.85
N ARG A 55 -6.24 19.00 16.50
CA ARG A 55 -6.03 20.22 15.69
C ARG A 55 -4.65 20.87 15.86
N ARG A 56 -3.73 20.25 16.61
CA ARG A 56 -2.33 20.67 16.71
C ARG A 56 -1.67 20.59 15.34
N LYS A 57 -0.89 21.62 15.03
CA LYS A 57 -0.01 21.64 13.85
C LYS A 57 1.32 21.02 14.23
N LEU A 58 1.73 19.99 13.51
CA LEU A 58 2.95 19.24 13.73
C LEU A 58 3.77 19.27 12.45
N LYS A 59 5.07 19.55 12.57
CA LYS A 59 5.96 19.70 11.43
C LYS A 59 6.80 18.44 11.24
N VAL A 60 6.65 17.79 10.10
CA VAL A 60 7.49 16.67 9.66
C VAL A 60 8.69 17.24 8.90
N GLN A 61 9.89 16.79 9.26
CA GLN A 61 11.15 17.17 8.61
C GLN A 61 12.02 15.92 8.40
N ALA A 62 12.50 15.71 7.18
CA ALA A 62 13.19 14.50 6.76
C ALA A 62 12.42 13.21 7.10
N GLY A 63 11.08 13.25 7.10
CA GLY A 63 10.21 12.13 7.48
C GLY A 63 10.00 11.91 8.98
N TYR A 64 10.54 12.77 9.85
CA TYR A 64 10.46 12.66 11.30
C TYR A 64 9.65 13.80 11.95
N LEU A 65 8.93 13.47 13.01
CA LEU A 65 8.49 14.41 14.03
C LEU A 65 9.57 14.52 15.11
N GLN A 66 9.95 15.74 15.46
CA GLN A 66 10.90 16.02 16.54
C GLN A 66 10.14 16.53 17.77
N ASP A 67 10.59 16.13 18.96
CA ASP A 67 10.08 16.57 20.26
C ASP A 67 8.55 16.51 20.40
N LEU A 68 7.95 15.40 19.93
CA LEU A 68 6.51 15.22 19.99
C LEU A 68 6.06 15.01 21.43
N LYS A 69 5.47 16.05 22.01
CA LYS A 69 4.78 15.99 23.30
C LYS A 69 3.44 15.30 23.14
N LEU A 70 3.20 14.27 23.94
CA LEU A 70 1.93 13.58 24.09
C LEU A 70 1.43 13.78 25.52
N ASP A 71 0.22 14.32 25.66
CA ASP A 71 -0.43 14.41 26.98
C ASP A 71 -0.86 13.02 27.47
N THR A 72 -1.25 12.93 28.74
CA THR A 72 -1.82 11.72 29.33
C THR A 72 -3.03 11.27 28.51
N HIS A 73 -3.02 10.01 28.06
CA HIS A 73 -4.08 9.42 27.23
C HIS A 73 -4.31 10.11 25.85
N GLU A 74 -3.35 10.87 25.32
CA GLU A 74 -3.49 11.55 24.03
C GLU A 74 -3.28 10.62 22.83
N ALA A 75 -4.01 10.89 21.74
CA ALA A 75 -3.73 10.33 20.43
C ALA A 75 -3.53 11.44 19.39
N VAL A 76 -2.53 11.25 18.53
CA VAL A 76 -2.25 12.10 17.37
C VAL A 76 -2.46 11.30 16.10
N VAL A 77 -3.22 11.86 15.16
CA VAL A 77 -3.49 11.27 13.85
C VAL A 77 -3.18 12.30 12.77
N LEU A 78 -2.23 11.96 11.90
CA LEU A 78 -1.82 12.76 10.76
C LEU A 78 -2.07 11.96 9.47
N SER A 79 -2.56 12.63 8.43
CA SER A 79 -2.83 11.98 7.15
C SER A 79 -2.37 12.81 5.97
N HIS A 80 -1.79 12.15 4.99
CA HIS A 80 -1.52 12.69 3.66
C HIS A 80 -2.31 11.87 2.64
N VAL A 81 -3.04 12.55 1.76
CA VAL A 81 -3.74 11.92 0.63
C VAL A 81 -2.97 12.30 -0.63
N GLY A 82 -2.21 11.35 -1.17
CA GLY A 82 -1.51 11.53 -2.44
C GLY A 82 -2.41 11.30 -3.65
N SER A 83 -1.79 11.18 -4.82
CA SER A 83 -2.53 10.94 -6.06
C SER A 83 -3.16 9.55 -6.06
N ARG A 84 -4.32 9.45 -6.73
CA ARG A 84 -5.00 8.17 -6.96
C ARG A 84 -4.78 7.75 -8.40
N ALA A 85 -4.67 6.44 -8.62
CA ALA A 85 -4.67 5.88 -9.97
C ALA A 85 -5.92 6.38 -10.71
N ALA A 86 -5.70 7.05 -11.84
CA ALA A 86 -6.75 7.56 -12.70
C ALA A 86 -6.83 6.68 -13.95
N GLY A 87 -8.03 6.20 -14.23
CA GLY A 87 -8.34 5.39 -15.40
C GLY A 87 -9.85 5.33 -15.61
N LYS A 88 -10.31 5.15 -16.84
CA LYS A 88 -11.74 4.92 -17.16
C LYS A 88 -12.31 3.71 -16.41
N VAL A 89 -11.48 2.68 -16.24
CA VAL A 89 -11.77 1.52 -15.39
C VAL A 89 -10.65 1.35 -14.39
N ILE A 90 -11.00 1.15 -13.12
CA ILE A 90 -10.05 0.77 -12.07
C ILE A 90 -10.30 -0.67 -11.65
N VAL A 91 -9.33 -1.54 -11.87
CA VAL A 91 -9.33 -2.90 -11.35
C VAL A 91 -8.66 -2.90 -9.98
N ARG A 92 -9.40 -3.34 -8.96
CA ARG A 92 -8.95 -3.58 -7.59
C ARG A 92 -8.56 -5.04 -7.46
N ALA A 93 -7.32 -5.35 -7.79
CA ALA A 93 -6.80 -6.72 -7.73
C ALA A 93 -6.38 -7.06 -6.30
N GLN A 94 -7.05 -8.04 -5.69
CA GLN A 94 -6.69 -8.58 -4.38
C GLN A 94 -6.22 -10.02 -4.55
N LEU A 95 -4.99 -10.30 -4.16
CA LEU A 95 -4.41 -11.65 -4.14
C LEU A 95 -4.24 -12.10 -2.69
N ASN A 96 -4.72 -13.30 -2.38
CA ASN A 96 -4.55 -13.93 -1.06
C ASN A 96 -3.76 -15.23 -1.15
N GLY A 97 -3.32 -15.76 0.00
CA GLY A 97 -2.73 -17.10 0.10
C GLY A 97 -1.29 -17.25 -0.40
N VAL A 98 -0.61 -16.13 -0.72
CA VAL A 98 0.82 -16.14 -1.06
C VAL A 98 1.65 -15.77 0.17
N ASN A 99 2.65 -16.58 0.46
CA ASN A 99 3.65 -16.30 1.48
C ASN A 99 4.91 -15.73 0.83
N THR A 100 5.37 -14.59 1.32
CA THR A 100 6.55 -13.90 0.79
C THR A 100 7.60 -13.68 1.88
N GLN A 101 8.87 -13.74 1.51
CA GLN A 101 10.01 -13.38 2.33
C GLN A 101 10.38 -11.89 2.15
N PRO A 102 11.18 -11.31 3.07
CA PRO A 102 11.74 -9.98 2.88
C PRO A 102 12.47 -9.87 1.53
N GLY A 103 12.16 -8.82 0.77
CA GLY A 103 12.71 -8.59 -0.57
C GLY A 103 11.90 -9.21 -1.72
N GLU A 104 10.99 -10.15 -1.44
CA GLU A 104 10.08 -10.69 -2.45
C GLU A 104 8.91 -9.75 -2.68
N ARG A 105 8.49 -9.60 -3.94
CA ARG A 105 7.38 -8.73 -4.34
C ARG A 105 6.43 -9.47 -5.25
N ILE A 106 5.14 -9.17 -5.14
CA ILE A 106 4.14 -9.68 -6.08
C ILE A 106 3.87 -8.63 -7.15
N ALA A 107 3.75 -9.08 -8.39
CA ALA A 107 3.31 -8.28 -9.52
C ALA A 107 2.33 -9.06 -10.40
N LEU A 108 1.64 -8.33 -11.29
CA LEU A 108 0.76 -8.85 -12.33
C LEU A 108 1.44 -8.67 -13.70
N ILE A 109 1.36 -9.71 -14.52
CA ILE A 109 1.72 -9.65 -15.94
C ILE A 109 0.53 -10.14 -16.77
N GLY A 110 0.38 -9.63 -17.98
CA GLY A 110 -0.71 -10.05 -18.87
C GLY A 110 -0.49 -9.63 -20.31
N ASN A 111 -1.36 -10.09 -21.19
CA ASN A 111 -1.25 -9.84 -22.64
C ASN A 111 -1.51 -8.38 -23.06
N CYS A 112 -2.05 -7.54 -22.16
CA CYS A 112 -2.40 -6.17 -22.45
C CYS A 112 -1.32 -5.16 -22.05
N PRO A 113 -1.32 -3.94 -22.63
CA PRO A 113 -0.36 -2.88 -22.30
C PRO A 113 -0.33 -2.53 -20.81
N GLU A 114 -1.49 -2.46 -20.17
CA GLU A 114 -1.62 -2.10 -18.74
C GLU A 114 -1.00 -3.14 -17.80
N LEU A 115 -0.81 -4.38 -18.28
CA LEU A 115 -0.14 -5.47 -17.57
C LEU A 115 1.19 -5.88 -18.23
N GLY A 116 1.77 -5.00 -19.05
CA GLY A 116 3.11 -5.14 -19.59
C GLY A 116 3.27 -6.03 -20.83
N GLY A 117 2.19 -6.59 -21.40
CA GLY A 117 2.28 -7.40 -22.61
C GLY A 117 3.15 -8.66 -22.47
N TRP A 118 3.05 -9.34 -21.32
CA TRP A 118 3.87 -10.47 -20.87
C TRP A 118 5.36 -10.16 -20.62
N ASP A 119 5.76 -8.89 -20.73
CA ASP A 119 7.08 -8.42 -20.32
C ASP A 119 7.13 -8.26 -18.79
N ILE A 120 7.96 -9.07 -18.13
CA ILE A 120 8.14 -9.04 -16.68
C ILE A 120 8.73 -7.71 -16.21
N ALA A 121 9.55 -7.05 -17.04
CA ALA A 121 10.14 -5.76 -16.69
C ALA A 121 9.07 -4.65 -16.61
N LYS A 122 7.89 -4.89 -17.19
CA LYS A 122 6.74 -3.98 -17.20
C LYS A 122 5.57 -4.52 -16.36
N ALA A 123 5.84 -5.51 -15.49
CA ALA A 123 4.84 -6.06 -14.60
C ALA A 123 4.25 -4.98 -13.69
N TYR A 124 2.94 -5.02 -13.46
CA TYR A 124 2.27 -4.09 -12.57
C TYR A 124 2.47 -4.51 -11.11
N PRO A 125 3.12 -3.72 -10.25
CA PRO A 125 3.41 -4.13 -8.88
C PRO A 125 2.14 -4.17 -8.02
N LEU A 126 2.06 -5.15 -7.11
CA LEU A 126 1.11 -5.13 -6.00
C LEU A 126 1.78 -4.60 -4.75
N GLU A 127 0.99 -3.98 -3.90
CA GLU A 127 1.38 -3.57 -2.57
C GLU A 127 1.10 -4.68 -1.57
N TYR A 128 2.07 -4.94 -0.70
CA TYR A 128 1.88 -5.81 0.46
C TYR A 128 0.88 -5.15 1.41
N ILE A 129 -0.22 -5.82 1.75
CA ILE A 129 -1.18 -5.30 2.73
C ILE A 129 -0.95 -5.95 4.10
N ASN A 130 -0.79 -7.26 4.13
CA ASN A 130 -0.48 -8.06 5.30
C ASN A 130 -0.02 -9.46 4.88
N ALA A 131 0.26 -10.33 5.85
CA ALA A 131 0.80 -11.66 5.63
C ALA A 131 -0.02 -12.56 4.68
N ASN A 132 -1.31 -12.28 4.49
CA ASN A 132 -2.19 -13.07 3.62
C ASN A 132 -2.75 -12.25 2.44
N THR A 133 -2.32 -11.01 2.22
CA THR A 133 -2.97 -10.16 1.22
C THR A 133 -2.00 -9.21 0.54
N TRP A 134 -2.04 -9.26 -0.79
CA TRP A 134 -1.44 -8.27 -1.69
C TRP A 134 -2.56 -7.57 -2.47
N PHE A 135 -2.34 -6.30 -2.83
CA PHE A 135 -3.38 -5.50 -3.47
C PHE A 135 -2.82 -4.46 -4.44
N ALA A 136 -3.56 -4.18 -5.51
CA ALA A 136 -3.29 -3.07 -6.42
C ALA A 136 -4.60 -2.45 -6.93
N GLU A 137 -4.55 -1.14 -7.19
CA GLU A 137 -5.49 -0.43 -8.06
C GLU A 137 -4.82 -0.19 -9.41
N ILE A 138 -5.37 -0.82 -10.44
CA ILE A 138 -4.80 -0.87 -11.79
C ILE A 138 -5.72 -0.08 -12.72
N PRO A 139 -5.26 1.04 -13.28
CA PRO A 139 -6.02 1.79 -14.28
C PRO A 139 -5.98 1.06 -15.62
N PHE A 140 -7.14 0.88 -16.23
CA PHE A 140 -7.32 0.34 -17.57
C PHE A 140 -7.89 1.41 -18.51
N GLU A 141 -7.33 1.46 -19.73
CA GLU A 141 -7.66 2.48 -20.74
C GLU A 141 -7.75 1.87 -22.14
N GLU A 142 -6.69 1.18 -22.58
CA GLU A 142 -6.57 0.66 -23.94
C GLU A 142 -7.27 -0.70 -24.11
N SER A 143 -7.39 -1.45 -23.02
CA SER A 143 -7.92 -2.81 -23.04
C SER A 143 -9.40 -2.89 -22.70
N ILE A 144 -10.08 -1.75 -22.56
CA ILE A 144 -11.52 -1.66 -22.34
C ILE A 144 -12.28 -2.39 -23.47
N GLY A 145 -13.27 -3.19 -23.08
CA GLY A 145 -14.07 -4.02 -23.98
C GLY A 145 -13.37 -5.26 -24.52
N LYS A 146 -12.14 -5.56 -24.07
CA LYS A 146 -11.35 -6.72 -24.53
C LYS A 146 -11.25 -7.79 -23.45
N ILE A 147 -11.13 -9.04 -23.89
CA ILE A 147 -10.72 -10.14 -23.01
C ILE A 147 -9.20 -10.07 -22.85
N ILE A 148 -8.76 -9.98 -21.60
CA ILE A 148 -7.36 -10.04 -21.22
C ILE A 148 -7.01 -11.38 -20.60
N SER A 149 -5.75 -11.76 -20.70
CA SER A 149 -5.15 -12.92 -20.04
C SER A 149 -4.04 -12.44 -19.13
N TYR A 150 -4.00 -12.89 -17.88
CA TYR A 150 -3.01 -12.44 -16.91
C TYR A 150 -2.56 -13.55 -15.95
N LYS A 151 -1.44 -13.29 -15.28
CA LYS A 151 -0.89 -14.10 -14.19
C LYS A 151 -0.26 -13.24 -13.10
N TYR A 152 -0.28 -13.77 -11.89
CA TYR A 152 0.54 -13.28 -10.80
C TYR A 152 1.97 -13.85 -10.88
N VAL A 153 2.94 -13.01 -10.49
CA VAL A 153 4.35 -13.38 -10.41
C VAL A 153 4.98 -12.88 -9.10
N MET A 154 5.90 -13.68 -8.57
CA MET A 154 6.77 -13.32 -7.47
C MET A 154 8.14 -12.95 -8.03
N LEU A 155 8.54 -11.71 -7.76
CA LEU A 155 9.81 -11.13 -8.16
C LEU A 155 10.78 -11.17 -6.98
N ARG A 156 12.04 -11.52 -7.27
CA ARG A 156 13.11 -11.68 -6.29
C ARG A 156 14.40 -11.12 -6.87
N GLU A 157 15.11 -10.33 -6.09
CA GLU A 157 16.31 -9.66 -6.55
C GLU A 157 17.39 -10.66 -6.97
N GLY A 158 17.96 -10.45 -8.17
CA GLY A 158 18.98 -11.34 -8.74
C GLY A 158 18.52 -12.75 -9.10
N GLN A 159 17.22 -13.07 -9.00
CA GLN A 159 16.68 -14.40 -9.27
C GLN A 159 15.59 -14.37 -10.35
N SER A 160 15.36 -15.52 -10.97
CA SER A 160 14.25 -15.68 -11.90
C SER A 160 12.90 -15.56 -11.19
N PRO A 161 11.91 -14.91 -11.84
CA PRO A 161 10.58 -14.75 -11.29
C PRO A 161 9.83 -16.09 -11.23
N ILE A 162 9.04 -16.29 -10.17
CA ILE A 162 8.12 -17.44 -10.06
C ILE A 162 6.76 -16.98 -10.55
N ARG A 163 6.15 -17.75 -11.46
CA ARG A 163 4.77 -17.53 -11.90
C ARG A 163 3.84 -18.43 -11.09
N GLU A 164 2.61 -17.98 -10.87
CA GLU A 164 1.58 -18.85 -10.29
C GLU A 164 1.38 -20.13 -11.13
N ASN A 165 1.12 -21.24 -10.45
CA ASN A 165 1.05 -22.56 -11.06
C ASN A 165 -0.37 -22.89 -11.60
N LEU A 166 -0.88 -22.03 -12.47
CA LEU A 166 -2.16 -22.19 -13.15
C LEU A 166 -2.05 -21.86 -14.65
N VAL A 167 -3.08 -22.20 -15.42
CA VAL A 167 -3.30 -21.56 -16.72
C VAL A 167 -3.56 -20.06 -16.53
N ALA A 168 -3.33 -19.24 -17.55
CA ALA A 168 -3.59 -17.81 -17.45
C ALA A 168 -5.06 -17.55 -17.08
N ARG A 169 -5.27 -16.62 -16.14
CA ARG A 169 -6.60 -16.14 -15.78
C ARG A 169 -7.12 -15.28 -16.93
N HIS A 170 -8.41 -15.36 -17.22
CA HIS A 170 -9.04 -14.60 -18.29
C HIS A 170 -10.11 -13.69 -17.71
N TRP A 171 -10.19 -12.46 -18.21
CA TRP A 171 -11.18 -11.50 -17.75
C TRP A 171 -11.58 -10.50 -18.83
N LEU A 172 -12.86 -10.12 -18.87
CA LEU A 172 -13.38 -9.10 -19.79
C LEU A 172 -13.33 -7.72 -19.13
N VAL A 173 -12.56 -6.79 -19.69
CA VAL A 173 -12.52 -5.41 -19.21
C VAL A 173 -13.82 -4.70 -19.55
N VAL A 174 -14.61 -4.41 -18.51
CA VAL A 174 -15.86 -3.63 -18.62
C VAL A 174 -15.60 -2.24 -19.16
N ASP A 175 -16.66 -1.52 -19.51
CA ASP A 175 -16.61 -0.20 -20.14
C ASP A 175 -16.21 0.93 -19.19
N THR A 176 -16.76 0.97 -17.97
CA THR A 176 -16.46 2.02 -16.96
C THR A 176 -16.56 1.52 -15.52
N GLY A 177 -15.90 2.26 -14.62
CA GLY A 177 -16.11 2.12 -13.17
C GLY A 177 -15.03 1.30 -12.45
N THR A 178 -15.40 0.72 -11.30
CA THR A 178 -14.47 -0.03 -10.46
C THR A 178 -14.85 -1.49 -10.41
N VAL A 179 -13.91 -2.38 -10.76
CA VAL A 179 -14.09 -3.83 -10.66
C VAL A 179 -13.15 -4.39 -9.61
N LYS A 180 -13.57 -5.44 -8.90
CA LYS A 180 -12.75 -6.12 -7.90
C LYS A 180 -12.40 -7.54 -8.35
N TRP A 181 -11.11 -7.87 -8.41
CA TRP A 181 -10.63 -9.24 -8.51
C TRP A 181 -10.28 -9.75 -7.11
N ARG A 182 -10.68 -10.98 -6.79
CA ARG A 182 -10.36 -11.65 -5.53
C ARG A 182 -9.79 -13.02 -5.84
N ASP A 183 -8.49 -13.07 -5.97
CA ASP A 183 -7.76 -14.26 -6.35
C ASP A 183 -7.07 -14.88 -5.14
N VAL A 184 -6.73 -16.16 -5.31
CA VAL A 184 -5.89 -16.92 -4.39
C VAL A 184 -4.71 -17.43 -5.21
N TRP A 185 -3.50 -17.25 -4.68
CA TRP A 185 -2.28 -17.76 -5.29
C TRP A 185 -2.32 -19.28 -5.36
N ALA A 186 -1.77 -19.83 -6.45
CA ALA A 186 -1.78 -21.24 -6.76
C ALA A 186 -0.38 -21.80 -7.01
#